data_AF-A0A699J2D1-F1
#
_entry.id   AF-A0A699J2D1-F1
#
_cell.length_a   1.000
_cell.length_b   1.000
_cell.length_c   1.000
_cell.angle_alpha   90.00
_cell.angle_beta   90.00
_cell.angle_gamma   90.00
#
_symmetry.space_group_name_H-M   'P 1'
#
loop_
_entity.id
_entity.type
_entity.pdbx_description
1 polymer ?
#
loop_
_entity_poly.entity_id
_entity_poly.type
_entity_poly.pdbx_seq_one_letter_code
_entity_poly.pdbx_strand_id
1 'polypeptide(L)'
;ATALLVIARGGFSGLFPDSSGVAYNFAKDTSLTNAIMWCDVQMTKDATGICFLDLNLGNASTIDQVQVYKNRSMTYVVNGVPIHGWFPVDFSYKDLRIVYCKSNS
;
A
#
# COMPACT_ATOMS: atom_id res chain seq x y z
N ALA A 1 -22.71 7.93 27.46
CA ALA A 1 -22.10 6.74 26.85
C ALA A 1 -20.83 7.18 26.14
N THR A 2 -19.69 6.54 26.39
CA THR A 2 -18.46 6.79 25.61
C THR A 2 -18.61 6.11 24.25
N ALA A 3 -18.48 6.88 23.18
CA ALA A 3 -18.52 6.32 21.82
C ALA A 3 -17.23 5.54 21.56
N LEU A 4 -17.35 4.30 21.09
CA LEU A 4 -16.22 3.49 20.64
C LEU A 4 -15.67 4.09 19.34
N LEU A 5 -14.35 4.20 19.23
CA LEU A 5 -13.65 4.55 18.00
C LEU A 5 -12.98 3.30 17.43
N VAL A 6 -13.28 2.97 16.17
CA VAL A 6 -12.65 1.87 15.43
C VAL A 6 -11.75 2.47 14.36
N ILE A 7 -10.50 1.99 14.28
CA ILE A 7 -9.53 2.38 13.25
C ILE A 7 -9.16 1.14 12.45
N ALA A 8 -9.55 1.11 11.17
CA ALA A 8 -9.22 0.06 10.22
C ALA A 8 -7.93 0.42 9.47
N ARG A 9 -6.78 0.15 10.10
CA ARG A 9 -5.45 0.35 9.49
C ARG A 9 -5.22 -0.67 8.38
N GLY A 10 -5.03 -0.18 7.16
CA GLY A 10 -4.91 -1.04 5.98
C GLY A 10 -6.23 -1.70 5.56
N GLY A 11 -7.36 -1.26 6.12
CA GLY A 11 -8.67 -1.91 5.94
C GLY A 11 -8.83 -3.14 6.84
N PHE A 12 -9.53 -4.16 6.35
CA PHE A 12 -9.66 -5.46 7.02
C PHE A 12 -8.44 -6.36 6.70
N SER A 13 -7.25 -5.88 7.04
CA SER A 13 -5.95 -6.44 6.64
C SER A 13 -5.64 -7.83 7.23
N GLY A 14 -6.39 -8.26 8.26
CA GLY A 14 -6.30 -9.63 8.79
C GLY A 14 -6.93 -10.70 7.89
N LEU A 15 -7.78 -10.31 6.92
CA LEU A 15 -8.45 -11.22 5.98
C LEU A 15 -8.01 -11.00 4.53
N PHE A 16 -7.74 -9.76 4.16
CA PHE A 16 -7.37 -9.36 2.80
C PHE A 16 -6.00 -8.67 2.78
N PRO A 17 -5.32 -8.58 1.62
CA PRO A 17 -4.08 -7.83 1.52
C PRO A 17 -4.25 -6.39 2.04
N ASP A 18 -3.33 -5.96 2.90
CA ASP A 18 -3.31 -4.60 3.45
C ASP A 18 -3.37 -3.56 2.33
N SER A 19 -4.05 -2.45 2.59
CA SER A 19 -4.17 -1.30 1.70
C SER A 19 -4.87 -1.58 0.36
N SER A 20 -5.37 -2.81 0.16
CA SER A 20 -6.15 -3.16 -1.02
C SER A 20 -7.56 -2.56 -0.97
N GLY A 21 -8.13 -2.30 -2.15
CA GLY A 21 -9.51 -1.83 -2.25
C GLY A 21 -10.51 -2.79 -1.61
N VAL A 22 -10.28 -4.11 -1.68
CA VAL A 22 -11.16 -5.11 -1.04
C VAL A 22 -11.07 -5.05 0.49
N ALA A 23 -9.88 -4.83 1.06
CA ALA A 23 -9.72 -4.67 2.50
C ALA A 23 -10.47 -3.43 3.02
N TYR A 24 -10.38 -2.30 2.30
CA TYR A 24 -11.08 -1.07 2.69
C TYR A 24 -12.59 -1.17 2.49
N ASN A 25 -13.06 -1.71 1.37
CA ASN A 25 -14.49 -1.88 1.13
C ASN A 25 -15.11 -2.82 2.18
N PHE A 26 -14.44 -3.94 2.47
CA PHE A 26 -14.95 -4.87 3.48
C PHE A 26 -14.98 -4.27 4.88
N ALA A 27 -13.92 -3.56 5.30
CA ALA A 27 -13.93 -2.86 6.59
C ALA A 27 -15.01 -1.77 6.65
N LYS A 28 -15.29 -1.07 5.55
CA LYS A 28 -16.39 -0.09 5.49
C LYS A 28 -17.76 -0.76 5.65
N ASP A 29 -17.96 -1.91 5.00
CA ASP A 29 -19.25 -2.62 4.98
C ASP A 29 -19.54 -3.36 6.30
N THR A 30 -18.51 -3.74 7.04
CA THR A 30 -18.64 -4.56 8.26
C THR A 30 -18.40 -3.82 9.57
N SER A 31 -17.82 -2.62 9.52
CA SER A 31 -17.50 -1.86 10.72
C SER A 31 -18.63 -0.90 11.13
N LEU A 32 -18.38 -0.13 12.19
CA LEU A 32 -19.26 0.93 12.64
C LEU A 32 -19.25 2.08 11.63
N THR A 33 -20.36 2.83 11.53
CA THR A 33 -20.49 3.96 10.60
C THR A 33 -19.49 5.10 10.87
N ASN A 34 -18.94 5.17 12.08
CA ASN A 34 -17.90 6.13 12.48
C ASN A 34 -16.48 5.53 12.44
N ALA A 35 -16.28 4.38 11.81
CA ALA A 35 -14.97 3.78 11.66
C ALA A 35 -14.06 4.65 10.78
N ILE A 36 -12.80 4.78 11.19
CA ILE A 36 -11.78 5.51 10.43
C ILE A 36 -11.01 4.52 9.57
N MET A 37 -11.00 4.75 8.27
CA MET A 37 -10.13 4.01 7.34
C MET A 37 -8.76 4.69 7.37
N TRP A 38 -7.76 3.98 7.90
CA TRP A 38 -6.42 4.51 8.05
C TRP A 38 -5.48 3.86 7.03
N CYS A 39 -4.63 4.67 6.39
CA CYS A 39 -3.60 4.17 5.49
C CYS A 39 -2.29 4.93 5.65
N ASP A 40 -1.18 4.24 5.42
CA ASP A 40 0.12 4.88 5.22
C ASP A 40 0.18 5.36 3.77
N VAL A 41 0.44 6.66 3.57
CA VAL A 41 0.43 7.27 2.23
C VAL A 41 1.83 7.30 1.66
N GLN A 42 1.97 6.77 0.44
CA GLN A 42 3.16 6.91 -0.39
C GLN A 42 2.88 7.81 -1.59
N MET A 43 3.90 8.54 -2.05
CA MET A 43 3.77 9.45 -3.18
C MET A 43 4.35 8.84 -4.45
N THR A 44 3.57 8.87 -5.54
CA THR A 44 4.02 8.45 -6.87
C THR A 44 4.84 9.53 -7.58
N LYS A 45 5.50 9.17 -8.68
CA LYS A 45 6.29 10.09 -9.52
C LYS A 45 5.48 11.30 -10.00
N ASP A 46 4.20 11.10 -10.29
CA ASP A 46 3.26 12.12 -10.76
C ASP A 46 2.45 12.76 -9.62
N ALA A 47 3.01 12.76 -8.40
CA ALA A 47 2.45 13.41 -7.20
C ALA A 47 1.04 12.94 -6.82
N THR A 48 0.68 11.70 -7.17
CA THR A 48 -0.55 11.05 -6.70
C THR A 48 -0.26 10.24 -5.45
N GLY A 49 -1.02 10.49 -4.37
CA GLY A 49 -0.95 9.71 -3.15
C GLY A 49 -1.62 8.34 -3.32
N ILE A 50 -0.95 7.28 -2.87
CA ILE A 50 -1.48 5.92 -2.79
C ILE A 50 -1.39 5.39 -1.36
N CYS A 51 -2.34 4.55 -0.96
CA CYS A 51 -2.26 3.82 0.30
C CYS A 51 -1.38 2.59 0.12
N PHE A 52 -0.27 2.51 0.86
CA PHE A 52 0.62 1.37 0.84
C PHE A 52 1.54 1.34 2.07
N LEU A 53 1.63 0.18 2.73
CA LEU A 53 2.26 0.01 4.04
C LEU A 53 3.79 0.23 4.05
N ASP A 54 4.47 -0.08 2.94
CA ASP A 54 5.94 -0.13 2.88
C ASP A 54 6.51 0.84 1.83
N LEU A 55 7.70 1.38 2.07
CA LEU A 55 8.37 2.22 1.08
C LEU A 55 8.82 1.40 -0.14
N ASN A 56 9.20 0.13 0.06
CA ASN A 56 9.51 -0.80 -1.01
C ASN A 56 8.24 -1.54 -1.45
N LEU A 57 7.76 -1.23 -2.64
CA LEU A 57 6.59 -1.87 -3.26
C LEU A 57 6.75 -3.39 -3.36
N GLY A 58 7.98 -3.91 -3.45
CA GLY A 58 8.26 -5.36 -3.49
C GLY A 58 7.79 -6.13 -2.25
N ASN A 59 7.68 -5.47 -1.10
CA ASN A 59 7.37 -6.13 0.17
C ASN A 59 5.91 -6.60 0.23
N ALA A 60 4.96 -5.78 -0.21
CA ALA A 60 3.52 -6.06 -0.11
C ALA A 60 2.77 -5.98 -1.45
N SER A 61 3.47 -6.05 -2.58
CA SER A 61 2.84 -6.11 -3.91
C SER A 61 3.48 -7.11 -4.86
N THR A 62 2.86 -7.28 -6.03
CA THR A 62 3.33 -8.12 -7.14
C THR A 62 4.28 -7.39 -8.10
N ILE A 63 4.83 -6.23 -7.72
CA ILE A 63 5.61 -5.39 -8.65
C ILE A 63 6.83 -6.11 -9.23
N ASP A 64 7.44 -7.01 -8.46
CA ASP A 64 8.57 -7.87 -8.82
C ASP A 64 8.21 -8.93 -9.86
N GLN A 65 6.92 -9.27 -9.96
CA GLN A 65 6.38 -10.24 -10.92
C GLN A 65 5.98 -9.57 -12.25
N VAL A 66 5.89 -8.24 -12.29
CA VAL A 66 5.55 -7.51 -13.52
C VAL A 66 6.78 -7.45 -14.43
N GLN A 67 6.72 -8.16 -15.54
CA GLN A 67 7.86 -8.33 -16.46
C GLN A 67 8.51 -7.01 -16.90
N VAL A 68 7.71 -5.97 -17.16
CA VAL A 68 8.21 -4.65 -17.60
C VAL A 68 8.93 -3.89 -16.48
N TYR A 69 8.83 -4.32 -15.22
CA TYR A 69 9.40 -3.64 -14.06
C TYR A 69 10.60 -4.37 -13.45
N LYS A 70 10.98 -5.57 -13.95
CA LYS A 70 12.12 -6.34 -13.43
C LYS A 70 13.43 -5.56 -13.31
N ASN A 71 13.70 -4.68 -14.26
CA ASN A 71 14.92 -3.87 -14.29
C ASN A 71 14.68 -2.40 -13.86
N ARG A 72 13.60 -2.15 -13.11
CA ARG A 72 13.25 -0.83 -12.59
C ARG A 72 13.39 -0.73 -11.07
N SER A 73 14.07 -1.67 -10.43
CA SER A 73 14.48 -1.50 -9.04
C SER A 73 15.62 -0.47 -8.94
N MET A 74 15.59 0.32 -7.88
CA MET A 74 16.56 1.37 -7.58
C MET A 74 17.16 1.13 -6.19
N THR A 75 18.23 1.85 -5.89
CA THR A 75 18.78 1.91 -4.52
C THR A 75 18.69 3.34 -4.03
N TYR A 76 17.98 3.55 -2.92
CA TYR A 76 17.88 4.84 -2.24
C TYR A 76 18.47 4.73 -0.83
N VAL A 77 19.08 5.83 -0.35
CA VAL A 77 19.50 5.95 1.04
C VAL A 77 18.35 6.50 1.86
N VAL A 78 17.81 5.68 2.75
CA VAL A 78 16.68 6.01 3.62
C VAL A 78 17.19 6.00 5.06
N ASN A 79 17.14 7.14 5.74
CA ASN A 79 17.67 7.30 7.10
C ASN A 79 19.13 6.83 7.25
N GLY A 80 19.97 7.05 6.22
CA GLY A 80 21.37 6.63 6.20
C GLY A 80 21.60 5.17 5.80
N VAL A 81 20.55 4.38 5.57
CA VAL A 81 20.65 2.97 5.17
C VAL A 81 20.32 2.82 3.68
N PRO A 82 21.18 2.19 2.85
CA PRO A 82 20.84 1.89 1.47
C PRO A 82 19.78 0.78 1.40
N ILE A 83 18.66 1.07 0.74
CA ILE A 83 17.56 0.13 0.49
C ILE A 83 17.45 -0.08 -1.02
N HIS A 84 17.50 -1.34 -1.46
CA HIS A 84 17.27 -1.72 -2.85
C HIS A 84 15.84 -2.25 -3.04
N GLY A 85 15.13 -1.78 -4.06
CA GLY A 85 13.74 -2.17 -4.28
C GLY A 85 13.01 -1.33 -5.33
N TRP A 86 11.68 -1.43 -5.33
CA TRP A 86 10.81 -0.64 -6.19
C TRP A 86 10.13 0.44 -5.37
N PHE A 87 10.35 1.71 -5.69
CA PHE A 87 9.86 2.82 -4.87
C PHE A 87 8.72 3.56 -5.58
N PRO A 88 7.65 3.95 -4.87
CA PRO A 88 6.51 4.67 -5.46
C PRO A 88 6.91 5.89 -6.29
N VAL A 89 7.94 6.62 -5.86
CA VAL A 89 8.49 7.80 -6.55
C VAL A 89 9.07 7.52 -7.93
N ASP A 90 9.33 6.25 -8.28
CA ASP A 90 9.85 5.84 -9.59
C ASP A 90 8.75 5.47 -10.60
N PHE A 91 7.49 5.41 -10.16
CA PHE A 91 6.34 4.96 -10.94
C PHE A 91 5.24 6.03 -10.94
N SER A 92 4.58 6.24 -12.08
CA SER A 92 3.34 7.02 -12.12
C SER A 92 2.19 6.21 -11.53
N TYR A 93 1.10 6.87 -11.12
CA TYR A 93 -0.12 6.18 -10.71
C TYR A 93 -0.61 5.19 -11.78
N LYS A 94 -0.49 5.57 -13.06
CA LYS A 94 -0.86 4.70 -14.20
C LYS A 94 0.01 3.45 -14.29
N ASP A 95 1.31 3.56 -14.03
CA ASP A 95 2.23 2.42 -14.04
C ASP A 95 1.81 1.37 -12.98
N LEU A 96 1.32 1.83 -11.82
CA LEU A 96 0.95 0.95 -10.71
C LEU A 96 -0.41 0.26 -10.89
N ARG A 97 -1.20 0.60 -11.92
CA ARG A 97 -2.53 -0.04 -12.15
C ARG A 97 -2.46 -1.54 -12.48
N ILE A 98 -1.30 -2.04 -12.88
CA ILE A 98 -1.05 -3.46 -13.16
C ILE A 98 -0.32 -4.18 -12.01
N VAL A 99 -0.14 -3.48 -10.87
CA VAL A 99 0.50 -3.99 -9.67
C VAL A 99 -0.60 -4.25 -8.63
N TYR A 100 -0.60 -5.43 -8.03
CA TYR A 100 -1.61 -5.82 -7.04
C TYR A 100 -0.98 -5.96 -5.66
N CYS A 101 -1.74 -5.60 -4.61
CA CYS A 101 -1.34 -5.88 -3.23
C CYS A 101 -1.35 -7.40 -2.99
N LYS A 102 -0.37 -7.91 -2.25
CA LYS A 102 -0.30 -9.33 -1.84
C LYS A 102 -0.38 -9.44 -0.33
N SER A 103 -0.98 -10.51 0.17
CA SER A 103 -0.92 -10.83 1.59
C SER A 103 0.50 -11.28 1.96
N ASN A 104 0.98 -10.85 3.11
CA ASN A 104 2.19 -11.40 3.72
C ASN A 104 1.80 -12.72 4.39
N SER A 105 1.92 -13.84 3.67
CA SER A 105 1.91 -15.18 4.25
C SER A 105 3.28 -15.57 4.76
#